data_AF-A0A6L7KL47-F1
#
_entry.id   AF-A0A6L7KL47-F1
#
_cell.length_a   1.000
_cell.length_b   1.000
_cell.length_c   1.000
_cell.angle_alpha   90.00
_cell.angle_beta   90.00
_cell.angle_gamma   90.00
#
_symmetry.space_group_name_H-M   'P 1'
#
loop_
_entity.id
_entity.type
_entity.pdbx_description
1 polymer ?
#
loop_
_entity_poly.entity_id
_entity_poly.type
_entity_poly.pdbx_seq_one_letter_code
_entity_poly.pdbx_strand_id
1 'polypeptide(L)'
;MMRTELSASGLCISCGEPNDTETQRCSSCRAELNASVQTMRAERARSGHCVSCGGPNDTETRRCSSCRAEHNALKRAKKAERAASGKCTSCGSSPPRPGKLMCESCAHAERARKKRSSDSVNTQTV
;
A
#
# COMPACT_ATOMS: atom_id res chain seq x y z
N MET A 1 6.30 -33.12 -2.62
CA MET A 1 6.68 -32.25 -1.49
C MET A 1 5.60 -31.21 -1.28
N MET A 2 5.22 -30.96 -0.03
CA MET A 2 4.24 -29.95 0.34
C MET A 2 4.87 -28.54 0.37
N ARG A 3 4.04 -27.50 0.25
CA ARG A 3 4.48 -26.09 0.24
C ARG A 3 5.25 -25.69 1.49
N THR A 4 4.86 -26.23 2.64
CA THR A 4 5.49 -26.02 3.94
C THR A 4 6.89 -26.63 3.98
N GLU A 5 7.08 -27.80 3.39
CA GLU A 5 8.37 -28.49 3.30
C GLU A 5 9.35 -27.71 2.43
N LEU A 6 8.92 -27.22 1.27
CA LEU A 6 9.76 -26.38 0.40
C LEU A 6 10.27 -25.13 1.13
N SER A 7 9.38 -24.41 1.81
CA SER A 7 9.75 -23.19 2.53
C SER A 7 10.71 -23.48 3.70
N ALA A 8 10.56 -24.62 4.38
CA ALA A 8 11.45 -25.01 5.49
C ALA A 8 12.85 -25.39 4.99
N SER A 9 12.96 -25.94 3.78
CA SER A 9 14.23 -26.29 3.14
C SER A 9 14.91 -25.11 2.42
N GLY A 10 14.41 -23.88 2.58
CA GLY A 10 14.96 -22.71 1.90
C GLY A 10 14.67 -22.67 0.39
N LEU A 11 13.64 -23.38 -0.06
CA LEU A 11 13.23 -23.43 -1.47
C LEU A 11 12.02 -22.52 -1.73
N CYS A 12 11.97 -21.98 -2.94
CA CYS A 12 10.85 -21.19 -3.44
C CYS A 12 9.61 -22.08 -3.55
N ILE A 13 8.51 -21.68 -2.91
CA ILE A 13 7.23 -22.42 -2.96
C ILE A 13 6.57 -22.48 -4.34
N SER A 14 7.09 -21.73 -5.32
CA SER A 14 6.52 -21.60 -6.67
C SER A 14 7.22 -22.52 -7.66
N CYS A 15 8.55 -22.47 -7.67
CA CYS A 15 9.38 -23.18 -8.65
C CYS A 15 10.22 -24.30 -8.05
N GLY A 16 10.35 -24.38 -6.71
CA GLY A 16 11.15 -25.40 -6.04
C GLY A 16 12.66 -25.11 -5.99
N GLU A 17 13.14 -24.05 -6.66
CA GLU A 17 14.55 -23.64 -6.65
C GLU A 17 14.97 -22.95 -5.35
N PRO A 18 16.27 -22.86 -5.02
CA PRO A 18 16.77 -22.10 -3.88
C PRO A 18 16.18 -20.70 -3.81
N ASN A 19 15.72 -20.33 -2.62
CA ASN A 19 15.09 -19.05 -2.38
C ASN A 19 16.15 -18.01 -2.02
N ASP A 20 16.28 -17.00 -2.87
CA ASP A 20 17.21 -15.88 -2.74
C ASP A 20 16.62 -14.71 -1.93
N THR A 21 15.45 -14.88 -1.29
CA THR A 21 14.81 -13.85 -0.47
C THR A 21 14.33 -14.39 0.87
N GLU A 22 14.04 -13.47 1.80
CA GLU A 22 13.40 -13.77 3.09
C GLU A 22 11.90 -14.09 2.98
N THR A 23 11.31 -13.95 1.78
CA THR A 23 9.89 -14.25 1.54
C THR A 23 9.73 -15.68 1.04
N GLN A 24 8.53 -16.25 1.00
CA GLN A 24 8.35 -17.64 0.57
C GLN A 24 8.60 -17.90 -0.94
N ARG A 25 8.89 -16.86 -1.75
CA ARG A 25 9.16 -16.97 -3.19
C ARG A 25 10.48 -16.31 -3.53
N CYS A 26 11.24 -16.89 -4.45
CA CYS A 26 12.44 -16.26 -5.00
C CYS A 26 12.11 -14.97 -5.75
N SER A 27 13.13 -14.14 -5.99
CA SER A 27 13.03 -12.83 -6.62
C SER A 27 12.38 -12.89 -8.01
N SER A 28 12.72 -13.89 -8.83
CA SER A 28 12.17 -14.08 -10.18
C SER A 28 10.67 -14.41 -10.15
N CYS A 29 10.27 -15.44 -9.40
CA CYS A 29 8.86 -15.81 -9.22
C CYS A 29 8.04 -14.67 -8.62
N ARG A 30 8.63 -13.85 -7.75
CA ARG A 30 7.99 -12.67 -7.18
C ARG A 30 7.84 -11.55 -8.23
N ALA A 31 8.83 -11.33 -9.08
CA ALA A 31 8.76 -10.36 -10.17
C ALA A 31 7.65 -10.73 -11.17
N GLU A 32 7.59 -12.00 -11.57
CA GLU A 32 6.53 -12.52 -12.44
C GLU A 32 5.14 -12.39 -11.81
N LEU A 33 5.00 -12.77 -10.54
CA LEU A 33 3.75 -12.59 -9.80
C LEU A 33 3.33 -11.12 -9.76
N ASN A 34 4.27 -10.22 -9.48
CA ASN A 34 3.99 -8.80 -9.46
C ASN A 34 3.55 -8.29 -10.84
N ALA A 35 4.24 -8.68 -11.91
CA ALA A 35 3.88 -8.31 -13.27
C ALA A 35 2.46 -8.80 -13.63
N SER A 36 2.16 -10.08 -13.35
CA SER A 36 0.84 -10.66 -13.57
C SER A 36 -0.27 -9.91 -12.81
N VAL A 37 -0.03 -9.60 -11.52
CA VAL A 37 -0.98 -8.82 -10.71
C VAL A 37 -1.17 -7.40 -11.25
N GLN A 38 -0.13 -6.76 -11.78
CA GLN A 38 -0.25 -5.44 -12.42
C GLN A 38 -1.09 -5.51 -13.69
N THR A 39 -0.85 -6.48 -14.57
CA THR A 39 -1.62 -6.71 -15.79
C THR A 39 -3.10 -6.94 -15.47
N MET A 40 -3.39 -7.86 -14.55
CA MET A 40 -4.76 -8.14 -14.11
C MET A 40 -5.45 -6.89 -13.53
N ARG A 41 -4.76 -6.09 -12.73
CA ARG A 41 -5.32 -4.83 -12.17
C ARG A 41 -5.54 -3.77 -13.24
N ALA A 42 -4.72 -3.73 -14.28
CA ALA A 42 -4.91 -2.83 -15.42
C ALA A 42 -6.11 -3.27 -16.25
N GLU A 43 -6.26 -4.57 -16.53
CA GLU A 43 -7.41 -5.14 -17.23
C GLU A 43 -8.72 -4.88 -16.49
N ARG A 44 -8.77 -5.17 -15.18
CA ARG A 44 -9.93 -4.85 -14.35
C ARG A 44 -10.32 -3.38 -14.47
N ALA A 45 -9.35 -2.48 -14.36
CA ALA A 45 -9.60 -1.04 -14.46
C ALA A 45 -10.14 -0.64 -15.85
N ARG A 46 -9.58 -1.18 -16.94
CA ARG A 46 -10.04 -0.91 -18.31
C ARG A 46 -11.44 -1.46 -18.57
N SER A 47 -11.78 -2.59 -17.97
CA SER A 47 -13.08 -3.25 -18.15
C SER A 47 -14.13 -2.78 -17.15
N GLY A 48 -13.92 -1.67 -16.42
CA GLY A 48 -14.91 -1.14 -15.46
C GLY A 48 -15.10 -1.99 -14.19
N HIS A 49 -14.11 -2.80 -13.81
CA HIS A 49 -14.12 -3.63 -12.61
C HIS A 49 -13.23 -3.05 -11.50
N CYS A 50 -13.64 -3.27 -10.26
CA CYS A 50 -12.88 -2.88 -9.07
C CYS A 50 -11.53 -3.60 -9.04
N VAL A 51 -10.42 -2.86 -8.94
CA VAL A 51 -9.07 -3.47 -8.92
C VAL A 51 -8.79 -4.30 -7.68
N SER A 52 -9.61 -4.17 -6.64
CA SER A 52 -9.47 -4.88 -5.36
C SER A 52 -10.21 -6.22 -5.39
N CYS A 53 -11.55 -6.20 -5.53
CA CYS A 53 -12.37 -7.41 -5.49
C CYS A 53 -12.63 -8.05 -6.86
N GLY A 54 -12.42 -7.33 -7.95
CA GLY A 54 -12.70 -7.82 -9.30
C GLY A 54 -14.17 -7.77 -9.73
N GLY A 55 -15.10 -7.35 -8.87
CA GLY A 55 -16.51 -7.13 -9.25
C GLY A 55 -16.72 -5.80 -10.00
N PRO A 56 -17.96 -5.51 -10.46
CA PRO A 56 -18.28 -4.25 -11.12
C PRO A 56 -17.88 -3.04 -10.26
N ASN A 57 -17.38 -1.99 -10.92
CA ASN A 57 -17.02 -0.74 -10.26
C ASN A 57 -18.17 0.27 -10.39
N ASP A 58 -18.72 0.68 -9.26
CA ASP A 58 -19.81 1.65 -9.13
C ASP A 58 -19.32 3.08 -8.89
N THR A 59 -18.03 3.36 -9.11
CA THR A 59 -17.44 4.69 -8.93
C THR A 59 -16.45 5.05 -10.04
N GLU A 60 -16.18 6.35 -10.17
CA GLU A 60 -15.12 6.90 -11.04
C GLU A 60 -13.68 6.61 -10.56
N THR A 61 -13.52 6.02 -9.36
CA THR A 61 -12.20 5.65 -8.83
C THR A 61 -11.86 4.22 -9.20
N ARG A 62 -10.61 3.78 -9.06
CA ARG A 62 -10.22 2.39 -9.38
C ARG A 62 -10.83 1.31 -8.46
N ARG A 63 -11.54 1.67 -7.39
CA ARG A 63 -12.17 0.72 -6.45
C ARG A 63 -13.65 1.02 -6.34
N CYS A 64 -14.47 -0.02 -6.22
CA CYS A 64 -15.89 0.13 -5.88
C CYS A 64 -16.08 0.77 -4.50
N SER A 65 -17.28 1.29 -4.26
CA SER A 65 -17.68 1.98 -3.04
C SER A 65 -17.45 1.13 -1.78
N SER A 66 -17.78 -0.16 -1.83
CA SER A 66 -17.61 -1.10 -0.71
C SER A 66 -16.14 -1.30 -0.35
N CYS A 67 -15.28 -1.69 -1.31
CA CYS A 67 -13.85 -1.82 -1.07
C CYS A 67 -13.20 -0.50 -0.65
N ARG A 68 -13.69 0.64 -1.14
CA ARG A 68 -13.21 1.96 -0.73
C ARG A 68 -13.58 2.28 0.72
N ALA A 69 -14.81 1.96 1.14
CA ALA A 69 -15.28 2.14 2.51
C ALA A 69 -14.46 1.27 3.48
N GLU A 70 -14.28 -0.01 3.17
CA GLU A 70 -13.47 -0.94 3.95
C GLU A 70 -12.02 -0.45 4.08
N HIS A 71 -11.37 -0.09 2.98
CA HIS A 71 -10.02 0.45 2.98
C HIS A 71 -9.91 1.73 3.84
N ASN A 72 -10.89 2.62 3.78
CA ASN A 72 -10.92 3.83 4.60
C ASN A 72 -11.12 3.52 6.08
N ALA A 73 -11.97 2.55 6.42
CA ALA A 73 -12.17 2.08 7.78
C ALA A 73 -10.87 1.50 8.37
N LEU A 74 -10.19 0.63 7.63
CA LEU A 74 -8.87 0.09 8.02
C LEU A 74 -7.83 1.20 8.24
N LYS A 75 -7.78 2.20 7.34
CA LYS A 75 -6.88 3.35 7.51
C LYS A 75 -7.18 4.17 8.76
N ARG A 76 -8.46 4.36 9.09
CA ARG A 76 -8.88 5.07 10.31
C ARG A 76 -8.54 4.27 11.57
N ALA A 77 -8.80 2.96 11.57
CA ALA A 77 -8.46 2.07 12.67
C ALA A 77 -6.96 2.08 12.96
N LYS A 78 -6.12 1.89 11.92
CA LYS A 78 -4.65 1.94 12.07
C LYS A 78 -4.15 3.31 12.55
N LYS A 79 -4.82 4.39 12.15
CA LYS A 79 -4.50 5.74 12.64
C LYS A 79 -4.81 5.88 14.13
N ALA A 80 -5.97 5.38 14.56
CA ALA A 80 -6.40 5.40 15.95
C ALA A 80 -5.48 4.53 16.83
N GLU A 81 -5.16 3.31 16.37
CA GLU A 81 -4.21 2.40 17.04
C GLU A 81 -2.86 3.09 17.27
N ARG A 82 -2.29 3.70 16.22
CA ARG A 82 -1.02 4.44 16.34
C ARG A 82 -1.10 5.58 17.35
N ALA A 83 -2.18 6.35 17.32
CA ALA A 83 -2.38 7.44 18.27
C ALA A 83 -2.47 6.92 19.72
N ALA A 84 -3.24 5.85 19.94
CA ALA A 84 -3.38 5.21 21.26
C ALA A 84 -2.05 4.63 21.77
N SER A 85 -1.22 4.08 20.88
CA SER A 85 0.12 3.60 21.22
C SER A 85 1.19 4.70 21.31
N GLY A 86 0.83 5.98 21.29
CA GLY A 86 1.79 7.10 21.37
C GLY A 86 2.74 7.18 20.17
N LYS A 87 2.33 6.67 19.01
CA LYS A 87 3.11 6.66 17.76
C LYS A 87 2.59 7.71 16.79
N CYS A 88 3.50 8.22 15.95
CA CYS A 88 3.15 9.10 14.86
C CYS A 88 2.08 8.46 13.96
N THR A 89 0.97 9.17 13.76
CA THR A 89 -0.16 8.68 12.94
C THR A 89 0.18 8.49 11.45
N SER A 90 1.25 9.15 10.97
CA SER A 90 1.74 9.08 9.59
C SER A 90 2.66 7.87 9.37
N CYS A 91 3.87 7.87 9.95
CA CYS A 91 4.85 6.78 9.75
C CYS A 91 4.61 5.58 10.69
N GLY A 92 4.15 5.81 11.92
CA GLY A 92 4.03 4.78 12.95
C GLY A 92 5.34 4.36 13.61
N SER A 93 6.47 4.99 13.28
CA SER A 93 7.82 4.56 13.73
C SER A 93 8.38 5.36 14.90
N SER A 94 7.94 6.60 15.09
CA SER A 94 8.49 7.53 16.10
C SER A 94 7.35 8.17 16.90
N PRO A 95 7.60 8.64 18.13
CA PRO A 95 6.60 9.37 18.89
C PRO A 95 6.18 10.66 18.17
N PRO A 96 4.93 11.11 18.35
CA PRO A 96 4.49 12.40 17.85
C PRO A 96 5.14 13.54 18.65
N ARG A 97 5.13 14.74 18.07
CA ARG A 97 5.53 15.95 18.79
C ARG A 97 4.56 16.24 19.94
N PRO A 98 4.99 16.94 21.00
CA PRO A 98 4.11 17.33 22.10
C PRO A 98 2.82 18.01 21.61
N GLY A 99 1.66 17.50 22.05
CA GLY A 99 0.34 18.00 21.67
C GLY A 99 -0.03 17.83 20.19
N LYS A 100 0.68 17.00 19.42
CA LYS A 100 0.42 16.73 18.00
C LYS A 100 0.24 15.24 17.73
N LEU A 101 -0.16 14.92 16.49
CA LEU A 101 -0.36 13.54 16.01
C LEU A 101 0.76 13.03 15.09
N MET A 102 1.76 13.86 14.80
CA MET A 102 2.83 13.57 13.84
C MET A 102 4.19 13.86 14.47
N CYS A 103 5.20 13.04 14.14
CA CYS A 103 6.59 13.31 14.47
C CYS A 103 7.13 14.49 13.64
N GLU A 104 8.29 15.01 14.02
CA GLU A 104 8.91 16.17 13.37
C GLU A 104 9.19 15.90 11.88
N SER A 105 9.84 14.78 11.55
CA SER A 105 10.16 14.44 10.15
C SER A 105 8.92 14.36 9.25
N CYS A 106 7.85 13.72 9.73
CA CYS A 106 6.58 13.67 8.99
C CYS A 106 5.92 15.04 8.88
N ALA A 107 6.03 15.90 9.89
CA ALA A 107 5.48 17.25 9.84
C ALA A 107 6.23 18.14 8.83
N HIS A 108 7.55 18.04 8.75
CA HIS A 108 8.36 18.71 7.73
C HIS A 108 8.01 18.21 6.32
N ALA A 109 7.92 16.90 6.13
CA ALA A 109 7.54 16.31 4.86
C ALA A 109 6.15 16.79 4.38
N GLU A 110 5.19 16.90 5.31
CA GLU A 110 3.85 17.40 5.01
C GLU A 110 3.83 18.88 4.62
N ARG A 111 4.58 19.72 5.35
CA ARG A 111 4.75 21.15 4.99
C ARG A 111 5.35 21.30 3.59
N ALA A 112 6.38 20.51 3.27
CA ALA A 112 7.02 20.53 1.96
C ALA A 112 6.06 20.12 0.83
N ARG A 113 5.20 19.12 1.05
CA ARG A 113 4.15 18.73 0.09
C ARG A 113 3.15 19.85 -0.14
N LYS A 114 2.64 20.46 0.95
CA LYS A 114 1.66 21.56 0.87
C LYS A 114 2.21 22.77 0.14
N LYS A 115 3.49 23.10 0.35
CA LYS A 115 4.17 24.16 -0.40
C LYS A 115 4.20 23.83 -1.90
N ARG A 116 4.64 22.63 -2.29
CA ARG A 116 4.65 22.20 -3.70
C ARG A 116 3.27 22.26 -4.36
N SER A 117 2.21 21.85 -3.66
CA SER A 117 0.85 21.96 -4.21
C SER A 117 0.39 23.40 -4.36
N SER A 118 0.74 24.28 -3.41
CA SER A 118 0.46 25.72 -3.49
C SER A 118 1.18 26.34 -4.69
N ASP A 119 2.47 26.07 -4.84
CA ASP A 119 3.30 26.60 -5.93
C ASP A 119 2.76 26.12 -7.30
N SER A 120 2.38 24.85 -7.41
CA SER A 120 1.84 24.26 -8.64
C SER A 120 0.47 24.82 -9.04
N VAL A 121 -0.35 25.24 -8.08
CA VAL A 121 -1.67 25.85 -8.37
C VAL A 121 -1.48 27.31 -8.79
N ASN A 122 -0.48 28.01 -8.26
CA ASN A 122 -0.23 29.42 -8.55
C ASN A 122 0.38 29.68 -9.94
N THR A 123 1.00 28.68 -10.57
CA THR A 123 1.56 28.78 -11.94
C THR A 123 0.54 28.63 -13.08
N GLN A 124 -0.75 28.39 -12.81
CA GLN A 124 -1.80 28.23 -13.84
C GLN A 124 -2.72 29.45 -13.99
N THR A 125 -2.37 30.60 -13.38
CA THR A 125 -3.21 31.82 -13.33
C THR A 125 -2.53 33.08 -13.86
N VAL A 126 -1.70 32.98 -14.90
CA VAL A 126 -1.19 34.15 -15.65
C VAL A 126 -1.31 33.93 -17.16
#